data_AF-A0A9Y2DAL2-F1
#
_entry.id   AF-A0A9Y2DAL2-F1
#
_cell.length_a   1.000
_cell.length_b   1.000
_cell.length_c   1.000
_cell.angle_alpha   90.00
_cell.angle_beta   90.00
_cell.angle_gamma   90.00
#
_symmetry.space_group_name_H-M   'P 1'
#
loop_
_entity.id
_entity.type
_entity.pdbx_description
1 polymer ?
#
loop_
_entity_poly.entity_id
_entity_poly.type
_entity_poly.pdbx_seq_one_letter_code
_entity_poly.pdbx_strand_id
1 'polypeptide(L)'
;MTQAVITATGLFTPPEAIDNAALVASFNTWVDTENARHAEAIARGEREPLAHSSEAFILKASGIESRYVMEASGILDPERMRPRIEERDNSALSLQAEMGLAAARQALEQAAIRADQLDLIIVACSNLQRPYPAVAVELQAALGAGGYAFDMNVACSSATFAIDMATNAIRAGSLERVLVVNPEICSAHLDFRDRDSHFIFGDACTAVVLEADHLAREREHFTVLGTRLTTRFSNAIRNNFGFLNRLADSSADDKLFVQEGRKVFKEVCPLVAELILEHLESQSLTGESVTRLWLHQANRHMNDLIARRVLGREASEHEAPIILDRYANTSSAGSIIALHLHRGDLEEGDVGVVCSFGAGYSAGSVILRKGNAC
;
A
#
# COMPACT_ATOMS: atom_id res chain seq x y z
N MET A 1 -28.01 -7.32 13.95
CA MET A 1 -27.45 -6.78 12.69
C MET A 1 -26.26 -7.63 12.33
N THR A 2 -26.15 -8.04 11.08
CA THR A 2 -24.98 -8.76 10.55
C THR A 2 -23.73 -7.93 10.77
N GLN A 3 -22.67 -8.55 11.29
CA GLN A 3 -21.35 -7.92 11.40
C GLN A 3 -20.49 -8.34 10.21
N ALA A 4 -19.57 -7.47 9.80
CA ALA A 4 -18.54 -7.83 8.84
C ALA A 4 -17.31 -8.30 9.61
N VAL A 5 -16.70 -9.39 9.14
CA VAL A 5 -15.47 -9.95 9.69
C VAL A 5 -14.44 -10.13 8.59
N ILE A 6 -13.16 -9.96 8.93
CA ILE A 6 -12.05 -10.37 8.06
C ILE A 6 -11.67 -11.80 8.45
N THR A 7 -11.84 -12.75 7.54
CA THR A 7 -11.55 -14.18 7.81
C THR A 7 -10.20 -14.62 7.26
N ALA A 8 -9.67 -13.92 6.26
CA ALA A 8 -8.38 -14.26 5.69
C ALA A 8 -7.70 -13.06 5.04
N THR A 9 -6.39 -13.20 4.89
CA THR A 9 -5.57 -12.30 4.09
C THR A 9 -4.61 -13.09 3.22
N GLY A 10 -4.21 -12.51 2.10
CA GLY A 10 -3.20 -13.07 1.21
C GLY A 10 -2.14 -12.03 0.86
N LEU A 11 -0.98 -12.51 0.47
CA LEU A 11 0.21 -11.75 0.16
C LEU A 11 0.93 -12.40 -1.01
N PHE A 12 1.20 -11.61 -2.04
CA PHE A 12 2.16 -11.91 -3.07
C PHE A 12 3.35 -10.98 -2.92
N THR A 13 4.53 -11.58 -2.81
CA THR A 13 5.82 -10.90 -2.77
C THR A 13 6.54 -11.17 -4.10
N PRO A 14 6.97 -10.13 -4.83
CA PRO A 14 7.73 -10.30 -6.06
C PRO A 14 8.99 -11.16 -5.88
N PRO A 15 9.47 -11.82 -6.95
CA PRO A 15 10.59 -12.75 -6.87
C PRO A 15 11.96 -12.06 -6.72
N GLU A 16 12.07 -10.80 -7.13
CA GLU A 16 13.32 -10.03 -7.09
C GLU A 16 13.30 -9.00 -5.97
N ALA A 17 14.48 -8.69 -5.43
CA ALA A 17 14.66 -7.66 -4.42
C ALA A 17 15.91 -6.82 -4.72
N ILE A 18 15.87 -5.56 -4.33
CA ILE A 18 16.98 -4.61 -4.44
C ILE A 18 17.32 -4.12 -3.03
N ASP A 19 18.55 -4.32 -2.57
CA ASP A 19 19.03 -3.69 -1.34
C ASP A 19 19.43 -2.22 -1.58
N ASN A 20 19.61 -1.46 -0.50
CA ASN A 20 20.03 -0.06 -0.62
C ASN A 20 21.40 0.10 -1.31
N ALA A 21 22.32 -0.85 -1.12
CA ALA A 21 23.65 -0.78 -1.72
C ALA A 21 23.58 -0.81 -3.25
N ALA A 22 22.86 -1.76 -3.83
CA ALA A 22 22.67 -1.89 -5.26
C ALA A 22 21.93 -0.68 -5.85
N LEU A 23 20.86 -0.22 -5.18
CA LEU A 23 20.09 0.94 -5.63
C LEU A 23 20.94 2.22 -5.63
N VAL A 24 21.71 2.45 -4.56
CA VAL A 24 22.60 3.61 -4.43
C VAL A 24 23.74 3.54 -5.44
N ALA A 25 24.31 2.37 -5.70
CA ALA A 25 25.36 2.20 -6.71
C ALA A 25 24.85 2.57 -8.11
N SER A 26 23.66 2.10 -8.49
CA SER A 26 23.01 2.48 -9.76
C SER A 26 22.75 3.99 -9.81
N PHE A 27 22.10 4.54 -8.79
CA PHE A 27 21.78 5.96 -8.69
C PHE A 27 23.02 6.86 -8.81
N ASN A 28 24.09 6.55 -8.07
CA ASN A 28 25.31 7.36 -8.09
C ASN A 28 26.04 7.26 -9.43
N THR A 29 26.03 6.09 -10.09
CA THR A 29 26.56 5.93 -11.45
C THR A 29 25.79 6.80 -12.45
N TRP A 30 24.46 6.84 -12.34
CA TRP A 30 23.61 7.72 -13.14
C TRP A 30 23.93 9.20 -12.86
N VAL A 31 24.03 9.61 -11.59
CA VAL A 31 24.39 10.98 -11.19
C VAL A 31 25.74 11.41 -11.77
N ASP A 32 26.77 10.55 -11.68
CA ASP A 32 28.10 10.85 -12.22
C ASP A 32 28.04 11.06 -13.74
N THR A 33 27.29 10.20 -14.44
CA THR A 33 27.09 10.29 -15.89
C THR A 33 26.34 11.57 -16.29
N GLU A 34 25.28 11.94 -15.57
CA GLU A 34 24.54 13.18 -15.77
C GLU A 34 25.39 14.42 -15.52
N ASN A 35 26.09 14.46 -14.39
CA ASN A 35 26.96 15.58 -14.03
C ASN A 35 28.08 15.76 -15.05
N ALA A 36 28.67 14.66 -15.53
CA ALA A 36 29.67 14.71 -16.61
C ALA A 36 29.06 15.25 -17.91
N ARG A 37 27.86 14.80 -18.30
CA ARG A 37 27.17 15.28 -19.52
C ARG A 37 26.86 16.77 -19.47
N HIS A 38 26.61 17.30 -18.27
CA HIS A 38 26.24 18.70 -18.06
C HIS A 38 27.36 19.55 -17.43
N ALA A 39 28.61 19.06 -17.45
CA ALA A 39 29.73 19.68 -16.75
C ALA A 39 29.96 21.16 -17.12
N GLU A 40 29.81 21.52 -18.40
CA GLU A 40 29.98 22.91 -18.82
C GLU A 40 28.86 23.83 -18.29
N ALA A 41 27.61 23.37 -18.32
CA ALA A 41 26.48 24.14 -17.79
C ALA A 41 26.58 24.31 -16.27
N ILE A 42 27.06 23.26 -15.56
CA ILE A 42 27.36 23.31 -14.13
C ILE A 42 28.48 24.32 -13.84
N ALA A 43 29.57 24.29 -14.62
CA ALA A 43 30.69 25.23 -14.45
C ALA A 43 30.29 26.69 -14.69
N ARG A 44 29.29 26.95 -15.55
CA ARG A 44 28.71 28.28 -15.79
C ARG A 44 27.67 28.70 -14.76
N GLY A 45 27.27 27.82 -13.83
CA GLY A 45 26.22 28.08 -12.85
C GLY A 45 24.80 28.09 -13.44
N GLU A 46 24.62 27.54 -14.64
CA GLU A 46 23.31 27.42 -15.30
C GLU A 46 22.50 26.24 -14.75
N ARG A 47 23.17 25.28 -14.10
CA ARG A 47 22.58 24.09 -13.49
C ARG A 47 23.34 23.71 -12.23
N GLU A 48 22.60 23.32 -11.19
CA GLU A 48 23.20 22.72 -9.99
C GLU A 48 23.62 21.27 -10.25
N PRO A 49 24.78 20.82 -9.73
CA PRO A 49 25.18 19.43 -9.82
C PRO A 49 24.20 18.55 -9.05
N LEU A 50 23.87 17.39 -9.61
CA LEU A 50 23.08 16.37 -8.92
C LEU A 50 23.90 15.79 -7.77
N ALA A 51 23.25 15.57 -6.63
CA ALA A 51 23.89 15.04 -5.44
C ALA A 51 23.77 13.51 -5.37
N HIS A 52 24.81 12.84 -4.87
CA HIS A 52 24.78 11.40 -4.59
C HIS A 52 23.81 11.04 -3.47
N SER A 53 23.29 9.82 -3.55
CA SER A 53 22.57 9.16 -2.45
C SER A 53 23.53 8.27 -1.63
N SER A 54 23.04 7.76 -0.50
CA SER A 54 23.78 6.81 0.33
C SER A 54 22.84 5.92 1.13
N GLU A 55 23.29 4.72 1.47
CA GLU A 55 22.51 3.78 2.29
C GLU A 55 22.16 4.40 3.65
N ALA A 56 23.12 5.08 4.28
CA ALA A 56 22.93 5.79 5.53
C ALA A 56 21.88 6.91 5.42
N PHE A 57 21.80 7.59 4.28
CA PHE A 57 20.76 8.59 4.04
C PHE A 57 19.37 7.94 3.96
N ILE A 58 19.24 6.85 3.19
CA ILE A 58 17.96 6.13 3.03
C ILE A 58 17.46 5.60 4.37
N LEU A 59 18.32 4.87 5.10
CA LEU A 59 18.00 4.30 6.40
C LEU A 59 17.59 5.39 7.39
N LYS A 60 18.35 6.48 7.47
CA LYS A 60 18.02 7.60 8.36
C LYS A 60 16.73 8.31 7.97
N ALA A 61 16.44 8.46 6.68
CA ALA A 61 15.26 9.18 6.21
C ALA A 61 13.95 8.39 6.42
N SER A 62 14.01 7.06 6.35
CA SER A 62 12.82 6.21 6.22
C SER A 62 12.77 4.96 7.09
N GLY A 63 13.92 4.36 7.43
CA GLY A 63 14.00 3.01 7.99
C GLY A 63 13.98 1.88 6.96
N ILE A 64 14.02 2.19 5.66
CA ILE A 64 14.00 1.20 4.57
C ILE A 64 15.40 0.63 4.35
N GLU A 65 15.51 -0.68 4.17
CA GLU A 65 16.77 -1.40 3.91
C GLU A 65 16.78 -2.08 2.53
N SER A 66 15.63 -2.57 2.09
CA SER A 66 15.43 -3.22 0.80
C SER A 66 14.00 -3.02 0.28
N ARG A 67 13.78 -3.44 -0.97
CA ARG A 67 12.44 -3.52 -1.57
C ARG A 67 12.35 -4.70 -2.51
N TYR A 68 11.17 -5.31 -2.58
CA TYR A 68 10.81 -6.23 -3.64
C TYR A 68 10.37 -5.47 -4.88
N VAL A 69 10.71 -5.99 -6.05
CA VAL A 69 10.35 -5.41 -7.35
C VAL A 69 9.99 -6.50 -8.34
N MET A 70 9.12 -6.19 -9.29
CA MET A 70 8.78 -7.14 -10.34
C MET A 70 9.93 -7.42 -11.31
N GLU A 71 10.84 -6.46 -11.52
CA GLU A 71 11.98 -6.56 -12.42
C GLU A 71 13.08 -5.60 -11.95
N ALA A 72 14.24 -6.13 -11.55
CA ALA A 72 15.32 -5.34 -10.97
C ALA A 72 16.34 -4.85 -11.99
N SER A 73 16.60 -5.59 -13.07
CA SER A 73 17.70 -5.28 -13.98
C SER A 73 17.51 -3.95 -14.70
N GLY A 74 16.28 -3.57 -15.04
CA GLY A 74 15.97 -2.27 -15.62
C GLY A 74 16.08 -1.10 -14.65
N ILE A 75 15.76 -1.33 -13.37
CA ILE A 75 15.90 -0.33 -12.30
C ILE A 75 17.38 -0.08 -12.01
N LEU A 76 18.17 -1.16 -11.95
CA LEU A 76 19.60 -1.12 -11.61
C LEU A 76 20.50 -0.73 -12.77
N ASP A 77 19.96 -0.58 -13.99
CA ASP A 77 20.69 -0.09 -15.15
C ASP A 77 20.72 1.45 -15.15
N PRO A 78 21.89 2.09 -14.96
CA PRO A 78 22.01 3.55 -14.89
C PRO A 78 21.62 4.28 -16.18
N GLU A 79 21.61 3.59 -17.34
CA GLU A 79 21.16 4.19 -18.60
C GLU A 79 19.63 4.15 -18.75
N ARG A 80 18.94 3.37 -17.90
CA ARG A 80 17.48 3.15 -17.98
C ARG A 80 16.71 3.70 -16.79
N MET A 81 17.12 3.37 -15.56
CA MET A 81 16.50 3.80 -14.29
C MET A 81 14.99 3.53 -14.19
N ARG A 82 14.49 2.40 -14.72
CA ARG A 82 13.07 1.95 -14.62
C ARG A 82 12.89 0.48 -15.00
N PRO A 83 11.86 -0.23 -14.50
CA PRO A 83 11.62 -1.64 -14.82
C PRO A 83 11.56 -1.95 -16.33
N ARG A 84 12.05 -3.11 -16.76
CA ARG A 84 11.94 -3.70 -18.11
C ARG A 84 10.78 -4.68 -18.18
N ILE A 85 9.56 -4.15 -18.18
CA ILE A 85 8.34 -4.95 -18.30
C ILE A 85 7.95 -5.03 -19.78
N GLU A 86 7.83 -6.24 -20.32
CA GLU A 86 7.32 -6.47 -21.67
C GLU A 86 5.80 -6.35 -21.72
N GLU A 87 5.28 -5.82 -22.84
CA GLU A 87 3.85 -5.82 -23.10
C GLU A 87 3.36 -7.27 -23.31
N ARG A 88 2.18 -7.59 -22.77
CA ARG A 88 1.53 -8.89 -22.91
C ARG A 88 0.39 -8.81 -23.92
N ASP A 89 0.18 -9.89 -24.66
CA ASP A 89 -0.99 -10.04 -25.52
C ASP A 89 -2.29 -10.08 -24.69
N ASN A 90 -3.41 -9.62 -25.26
CA ASN A 90 -4.71 -9.58 -24.57
C ASN A 90 -5.25 -10.95 -24.14
N SER A 91 -4.73 -12.04 -24.71
CA SER A 91 -5.08 -13.41 -24.28
C SER A 91 -4.33 -13.86 -23.03
N ALA A 92 -3.27 -13.16 -22.63
CA ALA A 92 -2.53 -13.42 -21.40
C ALA A 92 -3.07 -12.57 -20.24
N LEU A 93 -2.90 -13.08 -19.02
CA LEU A 93 -3.23 -12.33 -17.82
C LEU A 93 -2.30 -11.12 -17.69
N SER A 94 -2.87 -9.94 -17.44
CA SER A 94 -2.09 -8.74 -17.17
C SER A 94 -1.23 -8.90 -15.92
N LEU A 95 -0.12 -8.17 -15.86
CA LEU A 95 0.82 -8.27 -14.74
C LEU A 95 0.15 -7.92 -13.40
N GLN A 96 -0.68 -6.88 -13.38
CA GLN A 96 -1.37 -6.46 -12.17
C GLN A 96 -2.41 -7.50 -11.72
N ALA A 97 -3.14 -8.12 -12.67
CA ALA A 97 -4.08 -9.20 -12.35
C ALA A 97 -3.37 -10.50 -11.93
N GLU A 98 -2.17 -10.78 -12.45
CA GLU A 98 -1.36 -11.93 -12.05
C GLU A 98 -0.91 -11.84 -10.57
N MET A 99 -0.41 -10.68 -10.15
CA MET A 99 -0.09 -10.43 -8.74
C MET A 99 -1.34 -10.56 -7.87
N GLY A 100 -2.46 -9.99 -8.33
CA GLY A 100 -3.76 -10.09 -7.68
C GLY A 100 -4.24 -11.53 -7.52
N LEU A 101 -4.08 -12.36 -8.56
CA LEU A 101 -4.48 -13.76 -8.56
C LEU A 101 -3.71 -14.58 -7.52
N ALA A 102 -2.40 -14.35 -7.40
CA ALA A 102 -1.57 -15.04 -6.41
C ALA A 102 -2.00 -14.70 -4.97
N ALA A 103 -2.15 -13.41 -4.64
CA ALA A 103 -2.58 -12.98 -3.31
C ALA A 103 -4.02 -13.44 -3.01
N ALA A 104 -4.93 -13.31 -3.97
CA ALA A 104 -6.32 -13.74 -3.84
C ALA A 104 -6.43 -15.25 -3.57
N ARG A 105 -5.68 -16.10 -4.29
CA ARG A 105 -5.67 -17.53 -4.06
C ARG A 105 -5.25 -17.89 -2.64
N GLN A 106 -4.20 -17.26 -2.13
CA GLN A 106 -3.77 -17.48 -0.75
C GLN A 106 -4.85 -17.07 0.26
N ALA A 107 -5.53 -15.93 0.04
CA ALA A 107 -6.59 -15.47 0.92
C ALA A 107 -7.82 -16.41 0.88
N LEU A 108 -8.24 -16.86 -0.31
CA LEU A 108 -9.36 -17.79 -0.47
C LEU A 108 -9.06 -19.17 0.13
N GLU A 109 -7.82 -19.67 -0.02
CA GLU A 109 -7.35 -20.90 0.60
C GLU A 109 -7.38 -20.79 2.14
N GLN A 110 -6.86 -19.70 2.70
CA GLN A 110 -6.91 -19.46 4.15
C GLN A 110 -8.34 -19.32 4.68
N ALA A 111 -9.23 -18.69 3.90
CA ALA A 111 -10.65 -18.62 4.24
C ALA A 111 -11.37 -19.96 4.03
N ALA A 112 -10.77 -20.94 3.33
CA ALA A 112 -11.45 -22.17 2.92
C ALA A 112 -12.76 -21.93 2.15
N ILE A 113 -12.78 -20.92 1.27
CA ILE A 113 -13.91 -20.60 0.40
C ILE A 113 -13.53 -20.74 -1.07
N ARG A 114 -14.49 -21.11 -1.91
CA ARG A 114 -14.32 -21.14 -3.36
C ARG A 114 -14.57 -19.77 -3.96
N ALA A 115 -13.91 -19.46 -5.08
CA ALA A 115 -14.07 -18.19 -5.77
C ALA A 115 -15.51 -17.92 -6.25
N ASP A 116 -16.27 -18.95 -6.61
CA ASP A 116 -17.68 -18.85 -7.03
C ASP A 116 -18.63 -18.44 -5.90
N GLN A 117 -18.15 -18.40 -4.65
CA GLN A 117 -18.90 -17.94 -3.48
C GLN A 117 -18.70 -16.45 -3.17
N LEU A 118 -17.85 -15.75 -3.94
CA LEU A 118 -17.66 -14.30 -3.81
C LEU A 118 -18.80 -13.55 -4.50
N ASP A 119 -19.33 -12.54 -3.83
CA ASP A 119 -20.35 -11.65 -4.41
C ASP A 119 -19.71 -10.43 -5.11
N LEU A 120 -18.56 -10.00 -4.59
CA LEU A 120 -17.84 -8.81 -5.07
C LEU A 120 -16.33 -8.98 -5.00
N ILE A 121 -15.64 -8.53 -6.05
CA ILE A 121 -14.20 -8.28 -6.06
C ILE A 121 -13.91 -6.80 -6.24
N ILE A 122 -13.13 -6.21 -5.34
CA ILE A 122 -12.66 -4.84 -5.42
C ILE A 122 -11.15 -4.84 -5.63
N VAL A 123 -10.67 -4.32 -6.77
CA VAL A 123 -9.25 -3.96 -6.91
C VAL A 123 -9.07 -2.52 -6.43
N ALA A 124 -8.35 -2.35 -5.34
CA ALA A 124 -8.19 -1.07 -4.65
C ALA A 124 -6.70 -0.76 -4.44
N CYS A 125 -6.10 -0.02 -5.38
CA CYS A 125 -4.66 0.28 -5.38
C CYS A 125 -4.38 1.69 -5.90
N SER A 126 -3.11 2.12 -5.82
CA SER A 126 -2.73 3.50 -6.12
C SER A 126 -2.61 3.84 -7.61
N ASN A 127 -2.43 2.83 -8.46
CA ASN A 127 -2.50 2.95 -9.91
C ASN A 127 -3.11 1.71 -10.53
N LEU A 128 -3.82 1.89 -11.65
CA LEU A 128 -4.41 0.80 -12.43
C LEU A 128 -3.65 0.68 -13.75
N GLN A 129 -3.35 -0.55 -14.14
CA GLN A 129 -2.60 -0.85 -15.37
C GLN A 129 -3.33 -0.37 -16.63
N ARG A 130 -4.66 -0.25 -16.59
CA ARG A 130 -5.48 0.27 -17.70
C ARG A 130 -6.79 0.89 -17.17
N PRO A 131 -7.43 1.79 -17.95
CA PRO A 131 -8.76 2.31 -17.62
C PRO A 131 -9.91 1.31 -17.79
N TYR A 132 -9.84 0.48 -18.85
CA TYR A 132 -10.86 -0.54 -19.14
C TYR A 132 -10.29 -1.63 -20.09
N PRO A 133 -10.84 -2.86 -20.08
CA PRO A 133 -11.76 -3.39 -19.06
C PRO A 133 -11.12 -3.38 -17.66
N ALA A 134 -11.91 -3.32 -16.60
CA ALA A 134 -11.40 -3.21 -15.24
C ALA A 134 -10.44 -4.38 -14.89
N VAL A 135 -9.42 -4.11 -14.08
CA VAL A 135 -8.47 -5.13 -13.60
C VAL A 135 -9.19 -6.11 -12.66
N ALA A 136 -10.13 -5.62 -11.86
CA ALA A 136 -10.98 -6.46 -11.02
C ALA A 136 -11.83 -7.45 -11.81
N VAL A 137 -12.34 -7.06 -12.99
CA VAL A 137 -13.14 -7.94 -13.87
C VAL A 137 -12.26 -9.01 -14.53
N GLU A 138 -11.03 -8.66 -14.91
CA GLU A 138 -10.05 -9.65 -15.37
C GLU A 138 -9.69 -10.65 -14.27
N LEU A 139 -9.44 -10.16 -13.04
CA LEU A 139 -9.16 -11.01 -11.88
C LEU A 139 -10.35 -11.91 -11.52
N GLN A 140 -11.57 -11.38 -11.59
CA GLN A 140 -12.81 -12.14 -11.41
C GLN A 140 -12.89 -13.32 -12.37
N ALA A 141 -12.66 -13.07 -13.66
CA ALA A 141 -12.63 -14.12 -14.68
C ALA A 141 -11.52 -15.14 -14.42
N ALA A 142 -10.31 -14.69 -14.06
CA ALA A 142 -9.16 -15.56 -13.80
C ALA A 142 -9.33 -16.46 -12.56
N LEU A 143 -10.06 -15.99 -11.55
CA LEU A 143 -10.42 -16.78 -10.37
C LEU A 143 -11.58 -17.76 -10.63
N GLY A 144 -12.38 -17.53 -11.67
CA GLY A 144 -13.67 -18.21 -11.85
C GLY A 144 -14.72 -17.75 -10.84
N ALA A 145 -14.62 -16.49 -10.38
CA ALA A 145 -15.54 -15.91 -9.42
C ALA A 145 -16.85 -15.47 -10.06
N GLY A 146 -17.94 -15.55 -9.29
CA GLY A 146 -19.25 -15.01 -9.66
C GLY A 146 -19.40 -13.53 -9.32
N GLY A 147 -20.64 -13.05 -9.32
CA GLY A 147 -20.99 -11.71 -8.84
C GLY A 147 -20.55 -10.58 -9.79
N TYR A 148 -20.04 -9.49 -9.22
CA TYR A 148 -19.55 -8.33 -9.97
C TYR A 148 -18.20 -7.84 -9.43
N ALA A 149 -17.50 -7.02 -10.20
CA ALA A 149 -16.18 -6.54 -9.83
C ALA A 149 -15.93 -5.12 -10.35
N PHE A 150 -15.16 -4.32 -9.60
CA PHE A 150 -14.78 -2.98 -10.01
C PHE A 150 -13.43 -2.54 -9.45
N ASP A 151 -12.83 -1.55 -10.11
CA ASP A 151 -11.60 -0.91 -9.69
C ASP A 151 -11.91 0.38 -8.90
N MET A 152 -11.12 0.68 -7.87
CA MET A 152 -11.15 1.95 -7.16
C MET A 152 -9.76 2.44 -6.78
N ASN A 153 -9.60 3.75 -6.63
CA ASN A 153 -8.31 4.37 -6.33
C ASN A 153 -8.49 5.60 -5.40
N VAL A 154 -7.86 5.53 -4.24
CA VAL A 154 -7.60 6.66 -3.33
C VAL A 154 -6.15 6.57 -2.82
N ALA A 155 -5.24 6.21 -3.73
CA ALA A 155 -3.81 6.05 -3.50
C ALA A 155 -3.51 5.17 -2.27
N CYS A 156 -2.72 5.70 -1.32
CA CYS A 156 -2.20 5.01 -0.15
C CYS A 156 -3.29 4.45 0.79
N SER A 157 -4.53 4.95 0.71
CA SER A 157 -5.64 4.50 1.57
C SER A 157 -6.64 3.57 0.88
N SER A 158 -6.34 3.10 -0.33
CA SER A 158 -7.30 2.32 -1.12
C SER A 158 -7.78 1.04 -0.41
N ALA A 159 -6.91 0.35 0.32
CA ALA A 159 -7.28 -0.87 1.05
C ALA A 159 -8.31 -0.61 2.16
N THR A 160 -8.11 0.39 3.02
CA THR A 160 -9.03 0.67 4.13
C THR A 160 -10.34 1.27 3.65
N PHE A 161 -10.33 2.06 2.56
CA PHE A 161 -11.55 2.56 1.93
C PHE A 161 -12.36 1.42 1.30
N ALA A 162 -11.70 0.45 0.64
CA ALA A 162 -12.37 -0.73 0.12
C ALA A 162 -12.93 -1.64 1.23
N ILE A 163 -12.20 -1.79 2.35
CA ILE A 163 -12.67 -2.50 3.54
C ILE A 163 -13.93 -1.84 4.12
N ASP A 164 -13.99 -0.50 4.17
CA ASP A 164 -15.20 0.23 4.58
C ASP A 164 -16.38 -0.05 3.64
N MET A 165 -16.19 0.05 2.33
CA MET A 165 -17.23 -0.25 1.34
C MET A 165 -17.74 -1.69 1.48
N ALA A 166 -16.84 -2.67 1.61
CA ALA A 166 -17.17 -4.07 1.82
C ALA A 166 -17.93 -4.28 3.14
N THR A 167 -17.45 -3.67 4.22
CA THR A 167 -18.08 -3.73 5.56
C THR A 167 -19.51 -3.19 5.52
N ASN A 168 -19.72 -2.05 4.86
CA ASN A 168 -21.02 -1.42 4.77
C ASN A 168 -22.00 -2.22 3.91
N ALA A 169 -21.54 -2.82 2.79
CA ALA A 169 -22.36 -3.70 1.97
C ALA A 169 -22.80 -4.97 2.70
N ILE A 170 -21.89 -5.58 3.49
CA ILE A 170 -22.18 -6.74 4.33
C ILE A 170 -23.18 -6.40 5.44
N ARG A 171 -22.96 -5.28 6.15
CA ARG A 171 -23.87 -4.81 7.21
C ARG A 171 -25.26 -4.46 6.69
N ALA A 172 -25.36 -3.95 5.47
CA ALA A 172 -26.62 -3.70 4.77
C ALA A 172 -27.32 -4.99 4.30
N GLY A 173 -26.62 -6.12 4.29
CA GLY A 173 -27.13 -7.42 3.84
C GLY A 173 -27.21 -7.57 2.32
N SER A 174 -26.58 -6.70 1.54
CA SER A 174 -26.58 -6.79 0.09
C SER A 174 -25.52 -7.76 -0.45
N LEU A 175 -24.48 -8.03 0.33
CA LEU A 175 -23.39 -8.97 0.02
C LEU A 175 -23.08 -9.80 1.27
N GLU A 176 -22.58 -11.01 1.08
CA GLU A 176 -22.11 -11.88 2.16
C GLU A 176 -20.60 -12.09 2.12
N ARG A 177 -19.97 -12.12 0.93
CA ARG A 177 -18.53 -12.32 0.76
C ARG A 177 -17.91 -11.34 -0.23
N VAL A 178 -16.88 -10.62 0.22
CA VAL A 178 -16.16 -9.64 -0.58
C VAL A 178 -14.67 -9.92 -0.54
N LEU A 179 -14.03 -9.89 -1.71
CA LEU A 179 -12.59 -9.95 -1.86
C LEU A 179 -12.06 -8.55 -2.20
N VAL A 180 -11.20 -8.00 -1.35
CA VAL A 180 -10.44 -6.76 -1.62
C VAL A 180 -9.03 -7.15 -2.02
N VAL A 181 -8.52 -6.61 -3.13
CA VAL A 181 -7.18 -6.91 -3.65
C VAL A 181 -6.42 -5.60 -3.93
N ASN A 182 -5.16 -5.53 -3.50
CA ASN A 182 -4.35 -4.31 -3.55
C ASN A 182 -3.03 -4.56 -4.31
N PRO A 183 -3.07 -4.71 -5.66
CA PRO A 183 -1.88 -4.97 -6.45
C PRO A 183 -1.12 -3.67 -6.74
N GLU A 184 0.06 -3.53 -6.15
CA GLU A 184 0.89 -2.32 -6.20
C GLU A 184 2.21 -2.61 -6.93
N ILE A 185 2.36 -2.04 -8.13
CA ILE A 185 3.61 -2.02 -8.91
C ILE A 185 4.13 -0.58 -8.85
N CYS A 186 4.55 -0.16 -7.66
CA CYS A 186 4.91 1.22 -7.41
C CYS A 186 6.19 1.62 -8.16
N SER A 187 7.06 0.65 -8.46
CA SER A 187 8.26 0.84 -9.29
C SER A 187 7.94 1.39 -10.69
N ALA A 188 6.73 1.18 -11.21
CA ALA A 188 6.32 1.66 -12.53
C ALA A 188 6.07 3.18 -12.59
N HIS A 189 5.85 3.83 -11.44
CA HIS A 189 5.55 5.26 -11.36
C HIS A 189 6.46 6.01 -10.39
N LEU A 190 7.57 5.38 -9.97
CA LEU A 190 8.61 6.03 -9.18
C LEU A 190 9.63 6.69 -10.10
N ASP A 191 10.10 7.88 -9.74
CA ASP A 191 11.27 8.45 -10.37
C ASP A 191 12.55 7.97 -9.67
N PHE A 192 13.18 6.94 -10.23
CA PHE A 192 14.46 6.44 -9.71
C PHE A 192 15.61 7.43 -9.88
N ARG A 193 15.40 8.56 -10.55
CA ARG A 193 16.39 9.64 -10.74
C ARG A 193 16.25 10.75 -9.71
N ASP A 194 15.20 10.72 -8.89
CA ASP A 194 15.00 11.69 -7.81
C ASP A 194 15.64 11.19 -6.50
N ARG A 195 16.67 11.90 -6.03
CA ARG A 195 17.43 11.54 -4.83
C ARG A 195 16.54 11.41 -3.59
N ASP A 196 15.50 12.23 -3.50
CA ASP A 196 14.67 12.32 -2.31
C ASP A 196 13.52 11.29 -2.28
N SER A 197 13.26 10.59 -3.40
CA SER A 197 12.20 9.59 -3.48
C SER A 197 12.57 8.23 -4.09
N HIS A 198 13.70 8.07 -4.79
CA HIS A 198 14.05 6.83 -5.53
C HIS A 198 14.05 5.54 -4.70
N PHE A 199 14.16 5.66 -3.37
CA PHE A 199 14.21 4.56 -2.42
C PHE A 199 12.87 4.24 -1.76
N ILE A 200 11.84 5.08 -1.97
CA ILE A 200 10.61 5.08 -1.16
C ILE A 200 9.77 3.85 -1.43
N PHE A 201 9.57 3.45 -2.69
CA PHE A 201 8.58 2.42 -3.01
C PHE A 201 9.17 1.04 -3.30
N GLY A 202 8.34 0.03 -3.07
CA GLY A 202 8.49 -1.34 -3.55
C GLY A 202 7.18 -1.87 -4.14
N ASP A 203 7.25 -3.09 -4.69
CA ASP A 203 6.13 -3.76 -5.32
C ASP A 203 5.61 -4.89 -4.40
N ALA A 204 4.30 -5.04 -4.32
CA ALA A 204 3.64 -6.14 -3.60
C ALA A 204 2.16 -6.22 -3.98
N CYS A 205 1.50 -7.33 -3.63
CA CYS A 205 0.05 -7.39 -3.68
C CYS A 205 -0.51 -8.05 -2.42
N THR A 206 -1.57 -7.47 -1.85
CA THR A 206 -2.34 -8.08 -0.77
C THR A 206 -3.75 -8.41 -1.19
N ALA A 207 -4.37 -9.34 -0.48
CA ALA A 207 -5.80 -9.64 -0.58
C ALA A 207 -6.41 -9.76 0.82
N VAL A 208 -7.68 -9.39 0.96
CA VAL A 208 -8.45 -9.50 2.21
C VAL A 208 -9.82 -10.08 1.87
N VAL A 209 -10.20 -11.15 2.57
CA VAL A 209 -11.55 -11.72 2.48
C VAL A 209 -12.37 -11.18 3.64
N LEU A 210 -13.48 -10.52 3.30
CA LEU A 210 -14.50 -10.10 4.25
C LEU A 210 -15.75 -10.97 4.09
N GLU A 211 -16.28 -11.45 5.21
CA GLU A 211 -17.50 -12.26 5.24
C GLU A 211 -18.51 -11.66 6.24
N ALA A 212 -19.79 -11.98 6.04
CA ALA A 212 -20.79 -11.84 7.08
C ALA A 212 -20.47 -12.77 8.27
N ASP A 213 -20.63 -12.28 9.50
CA ASP A 213 -20.24 -12.97 10.73
C ASP A 213 -20.89 -14.34 10.89
N HIS A 214 -22.14 -14.55 10.42
CA HIS A 214 -22.78 -15.86 10.47
C HIS A 214 -22.09 -16.93 9.63
N LEU A 215 -21.28 -16.55 8.64
CA LEU A 215 -20.50 -17.47 7.83
C LEU A 215 -19.18 -17.88 8.51
N ALA A 216 -18.67 -17.08 9.45
CA ALA A 216 -17.33 -17.19 9.99
C ALA A 216 -17.26 -17.70 11.45
N ARG A 217 -18.39 -18.06 12.06
CA ARG A 217 -18.52 -18.34 13.51
C ARG A 217 -17.57 -19.42 14.05
N GLU A 218 -17.21 -20.40 13.22
CA GLU A 218 -16.35 -21.53 13.60
C GLU A 218 -14.91 -21.37 13.11
N ARG A 219 -14.51 -20.14 12.74
CA ARG A 219 -13.19 -19.85 12.19
C ARG A 219 -12.57 -18.69 12.94
N GLU A 220 -11.24 -18.68 12.98
CA GLU A 220 -10.49 -17.50 13.39
C GLU A 220 -10.88 -16.31 12.50
N HIS A 221 -11.18 -15.17 13.10
CA HIS A 221 -11.60 -13.99 12.35
C HIS A 221 -11.27 -12.70 13.12
N PHE A 222 -11.34 -11.58 12.40
CA PHE A 222 -11.33 -10.25 13.00
C PHE A 222 -12.66 -9.58 12.76
N THR A 223 -13.41 -9.32 13.83
CA THR A 223 -14.63 -8.50 13.74
C THR A 223 -14.25 -7.07 13.44
N VAL A 224 -14.83 -6.48 12.40
CA VAL A 224 -14.70 -5.05 12.11
C VAL A 224 -15.62 -4.30 13.06
N LEU A 225 -15.05 -3.69 14.11
CA LEU A 225 -15.82 -2.88 15.07
C LEU A 225 -16.32 -1.60 14.38
N GLY A 226 -15.42 -0.92 13.68
CA GLY A 226 -15.72 0.32 12.98
C GLY A 226 -14.69 0.68 11.93
N THR A 227 -15.10 1.59 11.05
CA THR A 227 -14.30 2.20 10.01
C THR A 227 -14.47 3.73 10.06
N ARG A 228 -13.37 4.46 9.84
CA ARG A 228 -13.35 5.92 9.71
C ARG A 228 -12.43 6.32 8.59
N LEU A 229 -12.95 7.12 7.67
CA LEU A 229 -12.24 7.58 6.48
C LEU A 229 -12.19 9.11 6.47
N THR A 230 -11.08 9.68 6.02
CA THR A 230 -10.95 11.12 5.79
C THR A 230 -10.09 11.40 4.57
N THR A 231 -10.41 12.49 3.87
CA THR A 231 -9.60 13.01 2.77
C THR A 231 -9.47 14.52 2.90
N ARG A 232 -8.27 15.05 2.64
CA ARG A 232 -8.01 16.49 2.61
C ARG A 232 -7.07 16.81 1.46
N PHE A 233 -7.58 17.52 0.46
CA PHE A 233 -6.82 17.84 -0.75
C PHE A 233 -5.42 18.42 -0.44
N SER A 234 -4.38 17.84 -1.04
CA SER A 234 -3.00 18.34 -0.98
C SER A 234 -2.25 17.98 -2.26
N ASN A 235 -1.41 18.91 -2.73
CA ASN A 235 -0.45 18.66 -3.81
C ASN A 235 0.90 18.13 -3.31
N ALA A 236 1.09 17.97 -2.00
CA ALA A 236 2.35 17.55 -1.41
C ALA A 236 2.76 16.12 -1.79
N ILE A 237 1.84 15.33 -2.38
CA ILE A 237 2.13 14.06 -3.04
C ILE A 237 1.30 14.02 -4.31
N ARG A 238 1.95 13.93 -5.48
CA ARG A 238 1.26 14.00 -6.76
C ARG A 238 2.01 13.27 -7.87
N ASN A 239 1.26 12.74 -8.83
CA ASN A 239 1.74 12.28 -10.13
C ASN A 239 0.74 12.79 -11.18
N ASN A 240 1.21 13.46 -12.24
CA ASN A 240 0.36 14.03 -13.29
C ASN A 240 0.23 13.15 -14.56
N PHE A 241 0.70 11.90 -14.52
CA PHE A 241 0.47 10.93 -15.58
C PHE A 241 -1.02 10.63 -15.77
N GLY A 242 -1.48 10.61 -17.02
CA GLY A 242 -2.85 10.27 -17.36
C GLY A 242 -3.18 10.42 -18.84
N PHE A 243 -4.35 9.91 -19.22
CA PHE A 243 -4.79 9.83 -20.63
C PHE A 243 -4.93 11.18 -21.34
N LEU A 244 -5.04 12.29 -20.60
CA LEU A 244 -5.08 13.66 -21.14
C LEU A 244 -3.70 14.21 -21.48
N ASN A 245 -2.59 13.58 -21.04
CA ASN A 245 -1.25 14.07 -21.33
C ASN A 245 -0.97 14.15 -22.84
N ARG A 246 -1.50 13.20 -23.63
CA ARG A 246 -1.36 13.22 -25.09
C ARG A 246 -2.05 14.43 -25.77
N LEU A 247 -2.96 15.10 -25.06
CA LEU A 247 -3.67 16.28 -25.55
C LEU A 247 -3.03 17.59 -25.06
N ALA A 248 -2.10 17.50 -24.11
CA ALA A 248 -1.42 18.63 -23.55
C ALA A 248 -0.07 18.81 -24.26
N ASP A 249 0.23 20.03 -24.71
CA ASP A 249 1.54 20.39 -25.28
C ASP A 249 2.60 20.62 -24.17
N SER A 250 2.50 19.91 -23.04
CA SER A 250 3.34 20.12 -21.85
C SER A 250 4.59 19.24 -21.91
N SER A 251 5.75 19.87 -21.72
CA SER A 251 7.04 19.19 -21.53
C SER A 251 7.41 18.99 -20.05
N ALA A 252 6.46 19.14 -19.12
CA ALA A 252 6.73 19.03 -17.69
C ALA A 252 7.07 17.58 -17.30
N ASP A 253 8.22 17.40 -16.62
CA ASP A 253 8.69 16.13 -16.06
C ASP A 253 8.07 15.88 -14.67
N ASP A 254 6.74 15.77 -14.63
CA ASP A 254 5.93 15.57 -13.41
C ASP A 254 4.98 14.37 -13.53
N LYS A 255 5.30 13.45 -14.46
CA LYS A 255 4.52 12.24 -14.80
C LYS A 255 4.93 11.01 -13.99
N LEU A 256 5.70 11.22 -12.93
CA LEU A 256 6.11 10.22 -11.95
C LEU A 256 5.76 10.73 -10.55
N PHE A 257 6.04 9.94 -9.53
CA PHE A 257 5.82 10.31 -8.15
C PHE A 257 6.65 11.55 -7.76
N VAL A 258 5.97 12.58 -7.26
CA VAL A 258 6.57 13.79 -6.71
C VAL A 258 6.05 13.99 -5.28
N GLN A 259 6.94 14.30 -4.35
CA GLN A 259 6.57 14.49 -2.94
C GLN A 259 7.35 15.62 -2.25
N GLU A 260 6.64 16.40 -1.44
CA GLU A 260 7.19 17.35 -0.46
C GLU A 260 7.27 16.68 0.93
N GLY A 261 8.22 15.76 1.14
CA GLY A 261 8.21 14.83 2.29
C GLY A 261 8.14 15.50 3.67
N ARG A 262 8.80 16.65 3.85
CA ARG A 262 8.75 17.43 5.11
C ARG A 262 7.35 17.98 5.41
N LYS A 263 6.62 18.39 4.38
CA LYS A 263 5.25 18.90 4.51
C LYS A 263 4.29 17.77 4.83
N VAL A 264 4.43 16.63 4.14
CA VAL A 264 3.69 15.39 4.42
C VAL A 264 3.87 14.99 5.88
N PHE A 265 5.11 14.91 6.38
CA PHE A 265 5.38 14.54 7.78
C PHE A 265 4.65 15.46 8.78
N LYS A 266 4.72 16.78 8.58
CA LYS A 266 4.12 17.77 9.49
C LYS A 266 2.60 17.78 9.47
N GLU A 267 1.99 17.53 8.31
CA GLU A 267 0.54 17.63 8.14
C GLU A 267 -0.18 16.30 8.39
N VAL A 268 0.41 15.17 7.99
CA VAL A 268 -0.24 13.85 8.05
C VAL A 268 -0.15 13.21 9.43
N CYS A 269 1.00 13.29 10.12
CA CYS A 269 1.14 12.62 11.41
C CYS A 269 0.14 13.07 12.48
N PRO A 270 -0.13 14.39 12.67
CA PRO A 270 -1.16 14.83 13.62
C PRO A 270 -2.56 14.39 13.21
N LEU A 271 -2.89 14.52 11.92
CA LEU A 271 -4.18 14.13 11.36
C LEU A 271 -4.49 12.65 11.59
N VAL A 272 -3.51 11.78 11.39
CA VAL A 272 -3.69 10.32 11.56
C VAL A 272 -3.83 9.96 13.03
N ALA A 273 -3.01 10.53 13.90
CA ALA A 273 -3.12 10.25 15.33
C ALA A 273 -4.48 10.70 15.90
N GLU A 274 -4.98 11.88 15.49
CA GLU A 274 -6.31 12.37 15.84
C GLU A 274 -7.42 11.47 15.30
N LEU A 275 -7.34 11.06 14.03
CA LEU A 275 -8.28 10.12 13.42
C LEU A 275 -8.38 8.81 14.22
N ILE A 276 -7.25 8.22 14.62
CA ILE A 276 -7.24 6.96 15.37
C ILE A 276 -7.83 7.16 16.77
N LEU A 277 -7.44 8.22 17.48
CA LEU A 277 -7.94 8.49 18.83
C LEU A 277 -9.45 8.75 18.86
N GLU A 278 -9.95 9.59 17.95
CA GLU A 278 -11.40 9.85 17.81
C GLU A 278 -12.17 8.58 17.41
N HIS A 279 -11.57 7.74 16.55
CA HIS A 279 -12.17 6.47 16.16
C HIS A 279 -12.26 5.51 17.34
N LEU A 280 -11.19 5.35 18.12
CA LEU A 280 -11.17 4.52 19.34
C LEU A 280 -12.22 5.01 20.34
N GLU A 281 -12.29 6.32 20.59
CA GLU A 281 -13.29 6.90 21.49
C GLU A 281 -14.72 6.60 21.03
N SER A 282 -14.99 6.68 19.72
CA SER A 282 -16.31 6.34 19.17
C SER A 282 -16.72 4.87 19.38
N GLN A 283 -15.75 4.00 19.68
CA GLN A 283 -15.94 2.59 20.03
C GLN A 283 -15.83 2.33 21.55
N SER A 284 -15.77 3.39 22.37
CA SER A 284 -15.52 3.30 23.82
C SER A 284 -14.21 2.58 24.16
N LEU A 285 -13.19 2.77 23.32
CA LEU A 285 -11.84 2.23 23.49
C LEU A 285 -10.85 3.38 23.70
N THR A 286 -9.70 3.06 24.29
CA THR A 286 -8.57 3.99 24.46
C THR A 286 -7.30 3.38 23.84
N GLY A 287 -6.22 4.17 23.77
CA GLY A 287 -4.91 3.66 23.35
C GLY A 287 -4.42 2.46 24.19
N GLU A 288 -4.79 2.40 25.47
CA GLU A 288 -4.47 1.26 26.36
C GLU A 288 -5.20 -0.03 25.98
N SER A 289 -6.34 0.08 25.28
CA SER A 289 -7.09 -1.08 24.81
C SER A 289 -6.47 -1.73 23.56
N VAL A 290 -5.52 -1.07 22.90
CA VAL A 290 -4.97 -1.48 21.61
C VAL A 290 -3.77 -2.40 21.80
N THR A 291 -3.91 -3.65 21.37
CA THR A 291 -2.82 -4.64 21.35
C THR A 291 -1.92 -4.46 20.14
N ARG A 292 -2.45 -4.01 18.99
CA ARG A 292 -1.69 -3.90 17.73
C ARG A 292 -2.06 -2.69 16.87
N LEU A 293 -1.06 -2.04 16.30
CA LEU A 293 -1.17 -0.96 15.32
C LEU A 293 -0.50 -1.39 14.01
N TRP A 294 -1.29 -1.82 13.03
CA TRP A 294 -0.81 -2.04 11.66
C TRP A 294 -0.92 -0.73 10.87
N LEU A 295 0.02 0.18 11.14
CA LEU A 295 0.10 1.48 10.47
C LEU A 295 0.59 1.34 9.03
N HIS A 296 0.40 2.40 8.24
CA HIS A 296 0.94 2.52 6.89
C HIS A 296 2.46 2.34 6.91
N GLN A 297 3.00 1.68 5.88
CA GLN A 297 4.38 1.20 5.88
C GLN A 297 5.23 1.99 4.89
N ALA A 298 5.45 3.27 5.17
CA ALA A 298 6.22 4.16 4.30
C ALA A 298 7.42 4.83 4.98
N ASN A 299 7.30 5.14 6.27
CA ASN A 299 8.34 5.81 7.03
C ASN A 299 8.27 5.43 8.51
N ARG A 300 9.34 4.83 9.04
CA ARG A 300 9.41 4.40 10.44
C ARG A 300 9.21 5.56 11.42
N HIS A 301 9.80 6.73 11.16
CA HIS A 301 9.66 7.89 12.06
C HIS A 301 8.23 8.42 12.15
N MET A 302 7.47 8.35 11.05
CA MET A 302 6.05 8.70 11.07
C MET A 302 5.27 7.70 11.94
N ASN A 303 5.55 6.40 11.77
CA ASN A 303 4.91 5.34 12.54
C ASN A 303 5.21 5.47 14.04
N ASP A 304 6.47 5.68 14.41
CA ASP A 304 6.89 5.84 15.80
C ASP A 304 6.21 7.05 16.47
N LEU A 305 6.06 8.18 15.74
CA LEU A 305 5.39 9.36 16.26
C LEU A 305 3.88 9.15 16.44
N ILE A 306 3.22 8.53 15.46
CA ILE A 306 1.78 8.24 15.50
C ILE A 306 1.50 7.23 16.61
N ALA A 307 2.23 6.11 16.64
CA ALA A 307 2.06 5.06 17.64
C ALA A 307 2.27 5.61 19.06
N ARG A 308 3.30 6.44 19.27
CA ARG A 308 3.54 7.09 20.56
C ARG A 308 2.38 7.97 21.00
N ARG A 309 1.79 8.73 20.07
CA ARG A 309 0.64 9.59 20.37
C ARG A 309 -0.62 8.79 20.66
N VAL A 310 -0.85 7.68 19.95
CA VAL A 310 -2.02 6.81 20.15
C VAL A 310 -1.92 6.01 21.44
N LEU A 311 -0.78 5.38 21.72
CA LEU A 311 -0.58 4.52 22.90
C LEU A 311 -0.21 5.32 24.17
N GLY A 312 0.18 6.59 24.04
CA GLY A 312 0.65 7.42 25.15
C GLY A 312 2.07 7.08 25.65
N ARG A 313 2.77 6.14 24.99
CA ARG A 313 4.14 5.69 25.31
C ARG A 313 4.84 5.18 24.06
N GLU A 314 6.14 4.95 24.13
CA GLU A 314 6.84 4.30 23.02
C GLU A 314 6.27 2.90 22.77
N ALA A 315 5.95 2.63 21.50
CA ALA A 315 5.47 1.34 21.05
C ALA A 315 6.64 0.38 20.91
N SER A 316 6.47 -0.86 21.35
CA SER A 316 7.37 -1.95 20.99
C SER A 316 7.18 -2.35 19.51
N GLU A 317 8.16 -3.05 18.95
CA GLU A 317 8.04 -3.62 17.59
C GLU A 317 6.90 -4.64 17.48
N HIS A 318 6.52 -5.25 18.61
CA HIS A 318 5.34 -6.11 18.66
C HIS A 318 4.05 -5.29 18.49
N GLU A 319 3.91 -4.16 19.18
CA GLU A 319 2.70 -3.32 19.15
C GLU A 319 2.55 -2.55 17.84
N ALA A 320 3.65 -2.09 17.24
CA ALA A 320 3.65 -1.37 15.97
C ALA A 320 4.67 -1.99 15.00
N PRO A 321 4.34 -3.15 14.37
CA PRO A 321 5.27 -3.86 13.52
C PRO A 321 5.69 -3.06 12.28
N ILE A 322 6.94 -3.25 11.90
CA ILE A 322 7.57 -2.62 10.75
C ILE A 322 7.88 -3.70 9.71
N ILE A 323 7.42 -3.49 8.48
CA ILE A 323 7.73 -4.34 7.32
C ILE A 323 8.37 -3.54 6.17
N LEU A 324 8.35 -2.20 6.26
CA LEU A 324 8.94 -1.30 5.25
C LEU A 324 10.47 -1.42 5.17
N ASP A 325 11.11 -2.01 6.17
CA ASP A 325 12.52 -2.38 6.13
C ASP A 325 12.82 -3.31 4.94
N ARG A 326 11.89 -4.24 4.64
CA ARG A 326 12.02 -5.23 3.55
C ARG A 326 11.19 -4.92 2.31
N TYR A 327 10.05 -4.26 2.49
CA TYR A 327 9.11 -3.99 1.40
C TYR A 327 9.20 -2.57 0.85
N ALA A 328 9.92 -1.67 1.53
CA ALA A 328 9.77 -0.23 1.34
C ALA A 328 8.29 0.18 1.46
N ASN A 329 7.90 1.28 0.82
CA ASN A 329 6.50 1.69 0.72
C ASN A 329 5.78 0.91 -0.38
N THR A 330 4.78 0.12 -0.02
CA THR A 330 3.91 -0.58 -0.99
C THR A 330 2.53 0.08 -1.08
N SER A 331 2.45 1.38 -0.81
CA SER A 331 1.25 2.21 -0.92
C SER A 331 0.05 1.57 -0.20
N SER A 332 -1.05 1.26 -0.91
CA SER A 332 -2.26 0.73 -0.27
C SER A 332 -2.08 -0.63 0.40
N ALA A 333 -1.12 -1.45 -0.04
CA ALA A 333 -0.89 -2.78 0.50
C ALA A 333 -0.18 -2.76 1.85
N GLY A 334 0.58 -1.70 2.18
CA GLY A 334 1.56 -1.72 3.28
C GLY A 334 0.97 -2.10 4.65
N SER A 335 -0.13 -1.47 5.06
CA SER A 335 -0.79 -1.81 6.33
C SER A 335 -1.41 -3.21 6.32
N ILE A 336 -1.79 -3.73 5.15
CA ILE A 336 -2.33 -5.08 5.00
C ILE A 336 -1.21 -6.14 5.02
N ILE A 337 -0.01 -5.84 4.49
CA ILE A 337 1.17 -6.70 4.66
C ILE A 337 1.50 -6.82 6.16
N ALA A 338 1.49 -5.71 6.88
CA ALA A 338 1.72 -5.71 8.33
C ALA A 338 0.66 -6.55 9.07
N LEU A 339 -0.63 -6.39 8.74
CA LEU A 339 -1.70 -7.26 9.26
C LEU A 339 -1.46 -8.73 8.91
N HIS A 340 -1.14 -9.03 7.66
CA HIS A 340 -0.95 -10.41 7.21
C HIS A 340 0.17 -11.11 7.99
N LEU A 341 1.32 -10.45 8.16
CA LEU A 341 2.50 -11.04 8.79
C LEU A 341 2.46 -11.03 10.32
N HIS A 342 1.71 -10.11 10.94
CA HIS A 342 1.75 -9.86 12.39
C HIS A 342 0.36 -9.90 13.04
N ARG A 343 -0.46 -10.89 12.68
CA ARG A 343 -1.78 -11.15 13.30
C ARG A 343 -1.90 -12.45 14.07
N GLY A 344 -0.96 -13.38 13.87
CA GLY A 344 -1.08 -14.78 14.34
C GLY A 344 -0.83 -14.96 15.83
N ASP A 345 -0.29 -13.93 16.48
CA ASP A 345 0.07 -13.86 17.90
C ASP A 345 -0.96 -13.09 18.74
N LEU A 346 -2.08 -12.63 18.15
CA LEU A 346 -3.18 -12.00 18.90
C LEU A 346 -4.13 -13.06 19.47
N GLU A 347 -4.54 -12.85 20.73
CA GLU A 347 -5.48 -13.68 21.46
C GLU A 347 -6.94 -13.21 21.27
N GLU A 348 -7.91 -14.04 21.62
CA GLU A 348 -9.33 -13.66 21.54
C GLU A 348 -9.61 -12.40 22.37
N GLY A 349 -10.35 -11.46 21.77
CA GLY A 349 -10.67 -10.19 22.39
C GLY A 349 -9.62 -9.10 22.17
N ASP A 350 -8.41 -9.43 21.72
CA ASP A 350 -7.39 -8.43 21.39
C ASP A 350 -7.90 -7.45 20.33
N VAL A 351 -7.52 -6.19 20.50
CA VAL A 351 -7.90 -5.11 19.60
C VAL A 351 -6.70 -4.70 18.76
N GLY A 352 -6.92 -4.66 17.45
CA GLY A 352 -5.96 -4.15 16.49
C GLY A 352 -6.52 -2.98 15.69
N VAL A 353 -5.65 -2.07 15.24
CA VAL A 353 -6.02 -0.98 14.35
C VAL A 353 -5.20 -1.08 13.07
N VAL A 354 -5.88 -1.28 11.95
CA VAL A 354 -5.27 -1.10 10.62
C VAL A 354 -5.47 0.36 10.24
N CYS A 355 -4.39 1.09 9.97
CA CYS A 355 -4.50 2.48 9.55
C CYS A 355 -3.61 2.78 8.35
N SER A 356 -4.22 3.16 7.24
CA SER A 356 -3.52 3.64 6.05
C SER A 356 -3.55 5.17 5.98
N PHE A 357 -2.51 5.78 5.41
CA PHE A 357 -2.47 7.22 5.20
C PHE A 357 -1.45 7.60 4.13
N GLY A 358 -1.67 8.69 3.42
CA GLY A 358 -0.72 9.17 2.40
C GLY A 358 -1.37 10.10 1.40
N ALA A 359 -1.14 9.86 0.10
CA ALA A 359 -1.56 10.75 -0.98
C ALA A 359 -3.08 10.99 -1.02
N GLY A 360 -3.46 12.22 -1.40
CA GLY A 360 -4.83 12.73 -1.38
C GLY A 360 -4.95 14.12 -0.75
N TYR A 361 -4.50 14.38 0.49
CA TYR A 361 -4.23 13.38 1.52
C TYR A 361 -5.44 12.49 1.77
N SER A 362 -5.17 11.23 2.09
CA SER A 362 -6.18 10.27 2.52
C SER A 362 -5.68 9.60 3.80
N ALA A 363 -6.61 9.27 4.69
CA ALA A 363 -6.35 8.37 5.82
C ALA A 363 -7.60 7.53 6.11
N GLY A 364 -7.39 6.26 6.46
CA GLY A 364 -8.45 5.33 6.82
C GLY A 364 -8.05 4.50 8.02
N SER A 365 -8.94 4.37 9.00
CA SER A 365 -8.75 3.61 10.23
C SER A 365 -9.81 2.52 10.32
N VAL A 366 -9.39 1.28 10.54
CA VAL A 366 -10.24 0.10 10.72
C VAL A 366 -9.89 -0.52 12.08
N ILE A 367 -10.85 -0.53 13.00
CA ILE A 367 -10.68 -1.15 14.31
C ILE A 367 -11.19 -2.59 14.22
N LEU A 368 -10.31 -3.51 14.58
CA LEU A 368 -10.52 -4.95 14.53
C LEU A 368 -10.51 -5.51 15.94
N ARG A 369 -11.35 -6.52 16.20
CA ARG A 369 -11.27 -7.37 17.39
C ARG A 369 -11.07 -8.81 16.98
N LYS A 370 -10.07 -9.46 17.55
CA LYS A 370 -9.83 -10.89 17.34
C LYS A 370 -11.00 -11.70 17.91
N GLY A 371 -11.58 -12.54 17.08
CA GLY A 371 -12.52 -13.59 17.46
C GLY A 371 -11.93 -14.95 17.14
N ASN A 372 -12.23 -15.93 17.98
CA ASN A 372 -11.83 -17.32 17.76
C ASN A 372 -13.03 -18.19 17.34
N ALA A 373 -12.72 -19.35 16.79
CA ALA A 373 -13.67 -20.45 16.71
C ALA A 373 -14.00 -20.90 18.15
N CYS A 374 -15.23 -20.67 18.60
CA CYS A 374 -15.73 -21.30 19.82
C CYS A 374 -15.92 -22.80 19.63
#